data_AF-B4S7V8-F1
#
_entry.id   AF-B4S7V8-F1
#
_cell.length_a   1.000
_cell.length_b   1.000
_cell.length_c   1.000
_cell.angle_alpha   90.00
_cell.angle_beta   90.00
_cell.angle_gamma   90.00
#
_symmetry.space_group_name_H-M   'P 1'
#
loop_
_entity.id
_entity.type
_entity.pdbx_description
1 polymer ?
#
loop_
_entity_poly.entity_id
_entity_poly.type
_entity_poly.pdbx_seq_one_letter_code
_entity_poly.pdbx_strand_id
1 'polypeptide(L)'
;MKKITKKISTATDRSTAINAVKNRSGSQLLRFPAVPVPVQFFISLAGFLFLLNFLWESLHGLLYLDHQVMPAGSYVPMMLEMAGYDTLAVSAFYLFISRLNNTLLWPLTLINISIFSLIALLMAYGTEYSAVHILHQWDYRPSMPTVLGVGLFPLFQLTATGLLAMFFSGKIASVEIPKPTAIPQRR
;
A
#
# COMPACT_ATOMS: atom_id res chain seq x y z
N MET A 1 57.28 -9.15 -72.04
CA MET A 1 57.84 -8.46 -70.85
C MET A 1 56.76 -8.34 -69.78
N LYS A 2 57.03 -8.87 -68.57
CA LYS A 2 56.15 -8.82 -67.39
C LYS A 2 56.23 -7.43 -66.72
N LYS A 3 55.10 -6.86 -66.31
CA LYS A 3 55.03 -5.94 -65.17
C LYS A 3 53.89 -6.38 -64.24
N ILE A 4 54.28 -6.92 -63.09
CA ILE A 4 53.41 -7.18 -61.94
C ILE A 4 53.49 -5.93 -61.06
N THR A 5 52.35 -5.30 -60.77
CA THR A 5 52.29 -4.21 -59.78
C THR A 5 51.39 -4.65 -58.64
N LYS A 6 52.02 -4.99 -57.52
CA LYS A 6 51.40 -5.37 -56.25
C LYS A 6 50.99 -4.08 -55.53
N LYS A 7 49.69 -3.80 -55.40
CA LYS A 7 49.19 -2.66 -54.62
C LYS A 7 48.88 -3.11 -53.20
N ILE A 8 49.54 -2.45 -52.25
CA ILE A 8 49.50 -2.67 -50.81
C ILE A 8 48.14 -2.20 -50.26
N SER A 9 47.43 -3.08 -49.55
CA SER A 9 46.19 -2.78 -48.81
C SER A 9 46.49 -2.83 -47.31
N THR A 10 46.73 -1.67 -46.69
CA THR A 10 47.02 -1.58 -45.23
C THR A 10 46.26 -0.47 -44.49
N ALA A 11 45.25 0.16 -45.10
CA ALA A 11 44.54 1.27 -44.45
C ALA A 11 43.18 0.87 -43.81
N THR A 12 42.56 -0.22 -44.26
CA THR A 12 41.17 -0.56 -43.89
C THR A 12 41.04 -1.24 -42.52
N ASP A 13 42.13 -1.77 -41.96
CA ASP A 13 42.06 -2.68 -40.81
C ASP A 13 42.09 -1.98 -39.43
N ARG A 14 42.62 -0.74 -39.36
CA ARG A 14 42.72 0.00 -38.08
C ARG A 14 41.43 0.73 -37.69
N SER A 15 40.60 1.13 -38.65
CA SER A 15 39.33 1.82 -38.39
C SER A 15 38.29 0.89 -37.73
N THR A 16 38.26 -0.37 -38.16
CA THR A 16 37.33 -1.38 -37.67
C THR A 16 37.64 -1.79 -36.23
N ALA A 17 38.91 -1.87 -35.86
CA ALA A 17 39.35 -2.21 -34.51
C ALA A 17 39.00 -1.12 -33.47
N ILE A 18 39.11 0.16 -33.83
CA ILE A 18 38.82 1.28 -32.92
C ILE A 18 37.32 1.39 -32.64
N ASN A 19 36.47 1.10 -33.64
CA ASN A 19 35.01 1.09 -33.46
C ASN A 19 34.52 -0.13 -32.63
N ALA A 20 35.22 -1.27 -32.70
CA ALA A 20 34.88 -2.45 -31.90
C ALA A 20 35.19 -2.29 -30.41
N VAL A 21 36.22 -1.51 -30.04
CA VAL A 21 36.58 -1.26 -28.64
C VAL A 21 35.63 -0.24 -27.98
N LYS A 22 35.16 0.75 -28.74
CA LYS A 22 34.26 1.80 -28.22
C LYS A 22 32.86 1.26 -27.83
N ASN A 23 32.44 0.13 -28.42
CA ASN A 23 31.15 -0.50 -28.12
C ASN A 23 31.17 -1.46 -26.91
N ARG A 24 32.32 -1.71 -26.27
CA ARG A 24 32.41 -2.58 -25.08
C ARG A 24 32.51 -1.82 -23.75
N SER A 25 32.58 -0.49 -23.80
CA SER A 25 32.57 0.40 -22.62
C SER A 25 31.17 0.89 -22.26
N GLY A 26 30.12 0.17 -22.68
CA GLY A 26 28.81 0.27 -22.08
C GLY A 26 28.91 -0.39 -20.70
N SER A 27 29.20 0.40 -19.68
CA SER A 27 29.09 0.01 -18.28
C SER A 27 27.81 -0.80 -18.11
N GLN A 28 27.95 -2.11 -17.91
CA GLN A 28 26.93 -2.92 -17.27
C GLN A 28 26.84 -2.42 -15.83
N LEU A 29 26.25 -1.23 -15.67
CA LEU A 29 25.72 -0.78 -14.40
C LEU A 29 24.85 -1.93 -13.94
N LEU A 30 25.20 -2.52 -12.79
CA LEU A 30 24.39 -3.52 -12.11
C LEU A 30 22.96 -2.97 -12.05
N ARG A 31 22.11 -3.38 -13.00
CA ARG A 31 20.69 -3.16 -12.90
C ARG A 31 20.23 -4.19 -11.89
N PHE A 32 20.11 -3.77 -10.64
CA PHE A 32 19.39 -4.56 -9.65
C PHE A 32 18.06 -4.97 -10.29
N PRO A 33 17.64 -6.24 -10.12
CA PRO A 33 16.36 -6.66 -10.66
C PRO A 33 15.27 -5.74 -10.09
N ALA A 34 14.44 -5.19 -10.98
CA ALA A 34 13.31 -4.39 -10.56
C ALA A 34 12.42 -5.23 -9.63
N VAL A 35 12.04 -4.68 -8.48
CA VAL A 35 11.12 -5.35 -7.55
C VAL A 35 9.79 -5.59 -8.28
N PRO A 36 9.19 -6.80 -8.22
CA PRO A 36 7.91 -7.05 -8.86
C PRO A 36 6.82 -6.10 -8.32
N VAL A 37 5.97 -5.57 -9.20
CA VAL A 37 4.89 -4.62 -8.84
C VAL A 37 4.02 -5.11 -7.65
N PRO A 38 3.57 -6.38 -7.59
CA PRO A 38 2.82 -6.86 -6.43
C PRO A 38 3.61 -6.80 -5.14
N VAL A 39 4.91 -7.13 -5.17
CA VAL A 39 5.77 -7.10 -3.99
C VAL A 39 5.93 -5.67 -3.48
N GLN A 40 6.18 -4.72 -4.39
CA GLN A 40 6.25 -3.30 -4.04
C GLN A 40 4.94 -2.80 -3.44
N PHE A 41 3.80 -3.17 -4.04
CA PHE A 41 2.47 -2.80 -3.55
C PHE A 41 2.24 -3.31 -2.12
N PHE A 42 2.49 -4.59 -1.83
CA PHE A 42 2.24 -5.15 -0.51
C PHE A 42 3.20 -4.62 0.57
N ILE A 43 4.46 -4.37 0.23
CA ILE A 43 5.41 -3.73 1.15
C ILE A 43 4.93 -2.32 1.51
N SER A 44 4.55 -1.52 0.50
CA SER A 44 3.99 -0.19 0.73
C SER A 44 2.67 -0.24 1.49
N LEU A 45 1.80 -1.21 1.19
CA LEU A 45 0.51 -1.37 1.85
C LEU A 45 0.68 -1.64 3.33
N ALA A 46 1.53 -2.61 3.71
CA ALA A 46 1.81 -2.90 5.10
C ALA A 46 2.37 -1.67 5.83
N GLY A 47 3.31 -0.96 5.22
CA GLY A 47 3.89 0.26 5.79
C GLY A 47 2.88 1.37 6.01
N PHE A 48 2.03 1.67 5.01
CA PHE A 48 1.00 2.70 5.13
C PHE A 48 -0.12 2.30 6.09
N LEU A 49 -0.57 1.04 6.08
CA LEU A 49 -1.57 0.57 7.03
C LEU A 49 -1.09 0.75 8.46
N PHE A 50 0.13 0.32 8.76
CA PHE A 50 0.69 0.47 10.10
C PHE A 50 0.81 1.94 10.49
N LEU A 51 1.40 2.78 9.63
CA LEU A 51 1.59 4.19 9.92
C LEU A 51 0.26 4.93 10.10
N LEU A 52 -0.70 4.71 9.21
CA LEU A 52 -2.00 5.40 9.26
C LEU A 52 -2.82 4.96 10.47
N ASN A 53 -2.89 3.65 10.77
CA ASN A 53 -3.57 3.17 11.97
C ASN A 53 -2.87 3.67 13.23
N PHE A 54 -1.54 3.63 13.31
CA PHE A 54 -0.80 4.15 14.47
C PHE A 54 -1.06 5.64 14.72
N LEU A 55 -1.05 6.46 13.67
CA LEU A 55 -1.37 7.88 13.77
C LEU A 55 -2.83 8.09 14.18
N TRP A 56 -3.75 7.33 13.57
CA TRP A 56 -5.18 7.44 13.88
C TRP A 56 -5.47 7.05 15.34
N GLU A 57 -4.98 5.90 15.79
CA GLU A 57 -5.00 5.43 17.19
C GLU A 57 -4.46 6.49 18.15
N SER A 58 -3.26 6.99 17.88
CA SER A 58 -2.61 7.98 18.75
C SER A 58 -3.41 9.28 18.87
N LEU A 59 -4.07 9.72 17.79
CA LEU A 59 -4.85 10.97 17.77
C LEU A 59 -6.20 10.80 18.45
N HIS A 60 -6.96 9.77 18.10
CA HIS A 60 -8.30 9.57 18.67
C HIS A 60 -8.24 8.94 20.07
N GLY A 61 -7.11 8.33 20.46
CA GLY A 61 -6.77 7.92 21.81
C GLY A 61 -7.02 9.02 22.86
N LEU A 62 -6.86 10.30 22.48
CA LEU A 62 -7.12 11.46 23.33
C LEU A 62 -8.60 11.65 23.73
N LEU A 63 -9.51 10.95 23.05
CA LEU A 63 -10.95 10.97 23.28
C LEU A 63 -11.41 9.86 24.25
N TYR A 64 -10.50 9.00 24.74
CA TYR A 64 -10.76 8.06 25.83
C TYR A 64 -10.35 8.65 27.17
N LEU A 65 -11.07 8.27 28.24
CA LEU A 65 -10.83 8.79 29.58
C LEU A 65 -9.46 8.37 30.12
N ASP A 66 -9.16 7.07 30.08
CA ASP A 66 -7.98 6.51 30.75
C ASP A 66 -6.66 6.72 30.01
N HIS A 67 -6.74 7.01 28.71
CA HIS A 67 -5.57 7.11 27.85
C HIS A 67 -4.71 8.34 28.15
N GLN A 68 -5.31 9.44 28.62
CA GLN A 68 -4.57 10.69 28.91
C GLN A 68 -3.70 10.62 30.15
N VAL A 69 -4.08 9.77 31.10
CA VAL A 69 -3.37 9.59 32.37
C VAL A 69 -2.45 8.37 32.35
N MET A 70 -2.49 7.59 31.27
CA MET A 70 -1.68 6.40 31.11
C MET A 70 -0.20 6.77 30.97
N PRO A 71 0.72 6.15 31.74
CA PRO A 71 2.15 6.36 31.57
C PRO A 71 2.61 5.98 30.17
N ALA A 72 3.55 6.75 29.61
CA ALA A 72 4.08 6.52 28.25
C ALA A 72 4.60 5.08 28.04
N GLY A 73 5.18 4.46 29.07
CA GLY A 73 5.67 3.09 29.02
C GLY A 73 4.60 2.02 28.82
N SER A 74 3.33 2.33 29.11
CA SER A 74 2.19 1.44 28.84
C SER A 74 1.41 1.90 27.60
N TYR A 75 1.28 3.21 27.42
CA TYR A 75 0.54 3.79 26.31
C TYR A 75 1.16 3.49 24.95
N VAL A 76 2.47 3.68 24.80
CA VAL A 76 3.14 3.50 23.50
C VAL A 76 3.08 2.04 23.03
N PRO A 77 3.40 1.02 23.85
CA PRO A 77 3.23 -0.37 23.45
C PRO A 77 1.79 -0.72 23.06
N MET A 78 0.81 -0.23 23.81
CA MET A 78 -0.62 -0.45 23.50
C MET A 78 -0.99 0.13 22.14
N MET A 79 -0.58 1.36 21.84
CA MET A 79 -0.83 1.98 20.52
C MET A 79 -0.16 1.21 19.37
N LEU A 80 1.06 0.70 19.59
CA LEU A 80 1.76 -0.13 18.61
C LEU A 80 1.04 -1.47 18.38
N GLU A 81 0.53 -2.08 19.45
CA GLU A 81 -0.22 -3.33 19.41
C GLU A 81 -1.55 -3.15 18.65
N MET A 82 -2.34 -2.14 19.00
CA MET A 82 -3.62 -1.84 18.32
C MET A 82 -3.41 -1.52 16.84
N ALA A 83 -2.42 -0.68 16.50
CA ALA A 83 -2.07 -0.40 15.10
C ALA A 83 -1.63 -1.66 14.34
N GLY A 84 -0.97 -2.59 15.02
CA GLY A 84 -0.60 -3.90 14.49
C GLY A 84 -1.82 -4.76 14.17
N TYR A 85 -2.76 -4.89 15.11
CA TYR A 85 -4.00 -5.64 14.91
C TYR A 85 -4.82 -5.10 13.75
N ASP A 86 -4.96 -3.78 13.66
CA ASP A 86 -5.69 -3.13 12.57
C ASP A 86 -5.00 -3.31 11.22
N THR A 87 -3.67 -3.26 11.20
CA THR A 87 -2.89 -3.53 10.00
C THR A 87 -3.14 -4.94 9.49
N LEU A 88 -3.16 -5.93 10.39
CA LEU A 88 -3.44 -7.32 10.04
C LEU A 88 -4.89 -7.50 9.58
N ALA A 89 -5.86 -6.91 10.29
CA ALA A 89 -7.28 -6.98 9.95
C ALA A 89 -7.55 -6.39 8.56
N VAL A 90 -7.07 -5.18 8.30
CA VAL A 90 -7.25 -4.51 7.00
C VAL A 90 -6.52 -5.26 5.87
N SER A 91 -5.32 -5.78 6.14
CA SER A 91 -4.62 -6.64 5.17
C SER A 91 -5.43 -7.89 4.83
N ALA A 92 -6.06 -8.52 5.83
CA ALA A 92 -6.94 -9.67 5.61
C ALA A 92 -8.18 -9.30 4.78
N PHE A 93 -8.81 -8.14 5.04
CA PHE A 93 -9.93 -7.66 4.23
C PHE A 93 -9.50 -7.42 2.79
N TYR A 94 -8.34 -6.80 2.57
CA TYR A 94 -7.79 -6.60 1.23
C TYR A 94 -7.62 -7.93 0.49
N LEU A 95 -6.99 -8.93 1.14
CA LEU A 95 -6.77 -10.25 0.55
C LEU A 95 -8.07 -11.01 0.29
N PHE A 96 -9.09 -10.82 1.13
CA PHE A 96 -10.43 -11.35 0.88
C PHE A 96 -11.01 -10.79 -0.43
N ILE A 97 -10.92 -9.47 -0.67
CA ILE A 97 -11.37 -8.87 -1.93
C ILE A 97 -10.50 -9.33 -3.12
N SER A 98 -9.18 -9.48 -2.93
CA SER A 98 -8.30 -10.08 -3.94
C SER A 98 -8.76 -11.48 -4.33
N ARG A 99 -9.19 -12.29 -3.36
CA ARG A 99 -9.72 -13.64 -3.60
C ARG A 99 -11.02 -13.61 -4.39
N LEU A 100 -11.93 -12.67 -4.11
CA LEU A 100 -13.18 -12.50 -4.86
C LEU A 100 -12.93 -12.09 -6.32
N ASN A 101 -11.90 -11.28 -6.56
CA ASN A 101 -11.54 -10.80 -7.89
C ASN A 101 -10.59 -11.77 -8.64
N ASN A 102 -10.11 -12.85 -8.00
CA ASN A 102 -9.08 -13.75 -8.53
C ASN A 102 -7.80 -13.03 -9.02
N THR A 103 -7.46 -11.89 -8.41
CA THR A 103 -6.24 -11.12 -8.69
C THR A 103 -5.72 -10.49 -7.40
N LEU A 104 -4.40 -10.46 -7.21
CA LEU A 104 -3.79 -9.81 -6.05
C LEU A 104 -4.00 -8.30 -6.07
N LEU A 105 -3.98 -7.70 -7.25
CA LEU A 105 -4.17 -6.27 -7.47
C LEU A 105 -5.53 -6.08 -8.14
N TRP A 106 -6.55 -5.80 -7.33
CA TRP A 106 -7.91 -5.60 -7.81
C TRP A 106 -8.19 -4.12 -8.10
N PRO A 107 -9.03 -3.81 -9.11
CA PRO A 107 -9.34 -2.43 -9.46
C PRO A 107 -10.24 -1.77 -8.40
N LEU A 108 -9.96 -0.50 -8.07
CA LEU A 108 -10.75 0.34 -7.14
C LEU A 108 -12.11 0.74 -7.74
N THR A 109 -12.92 -0.25 -8.10
CA THR A 109 -14.30 -0.06 -8.57
C THR A 109 -15.23 0.26 -7.39
N LEU A 110 -16.36 0.90 -7.65
CA LEU A 110 -17.37 1.18 -6.62
C LEU A 110 -17.82 -0.09 -5.88
N ILE A 111 -17.94 -1.23 -6.59
CA ILE A 111 -18.35 -2.51 -6.00
C ILE A 111 -17.28 -2.99 -5.01
N ASN A 112 -16.02 -3.05 -5.42
CA ASN A 112 -14.92 -3.52 -4.56
C ASN A 112 -14.73 -2.61 -3.34
N ILE A 113 -14.78 -1.29 -3.53
CA ILE A 113 -14.71 -0.31 -2.44
C ILE A 113 -15.89 -0.47 -1.49
N SER A 114 -17.10 -0.69 -1.99
CA SER A 114 -18.29 -0.84 -1.15
C SER A 114 -18.23 -2.12 -0.31
N ILE A 115 -17.83 -3.25 -0.90
CA ILE A 115 -17.68 -4.52 -0.17
C ILE A 115 -16.58 -4.38 0.90
N PHE A 116 -15.42 -3.82 0.53
CA PHE A 116 -14.34 -3.56 1.49
C PHE A 116 -14.81 -2.68 2.66
N SER A 117 -15.46 -1.55 2.35
CA SER A 117 -15.92 -0.58 3.35
C SER A 117 -16.99 -1.18 4.25
N LEU A 118 -17.91 -1.99 3.70
CA LEU A 118 -18.93 -2.67 4.49
C LEU A 118 -18.31 -3.64 5.49
N ILE A 119 -17.36 -4.48 5.06
CA ILE A 119 -16.67 -5.42 5.94
C ILE A 119 -15.90 -4.66 7.03
N ALA A 120 -15.16 -3.62 6.65
CA ALA A 120 -14.38 -2.82 7.59
C ALA A 120 -15.26 -2.11 8.63
N LEU A 121 -16.40 -1.53 8.22
CA LEU A 121 -17.38 -0.91 9.12
C LEU A 121 -18.02 -1.92 10.07
N LEU A 122 -18.43 -3.10 9.56
CA LEU A 122 -19.03 -4.14 10.40
C LEU A 122 -18.05 -4.68 11.44
N MET A 123 -16.79 -4.87 11.03
CA MET A 123 -15.73 -5.33 11.92
C MET A 123 -15.40 -4.27 12.96
N ALA A 124 -15.20 -3.00 12.57
CA ALA A 124 -14.94 -1.90 13.48
C ALA A 124 -16.08 -1.70 14.49
N TYR A 125 -17.33 -1.77 14.03
CA TYR A 125 -18.49 -1.73 14.93
C TYR A 125 -18.45 -2.88 15.93
N GLY A 126 -18.24 -4.12 15.46
CA GLY A 126 -18.25 -5.30 16.32
C GLY A 126 -17.14 -5.31 17.37
N THR A 127 -15.92 -4.94 17.00
CA THR A 127 -14.78 -4.86 17.92
C THR A 127 -14.99 -3.75 18.94
N GLU A 128 -15.38 -2.57 18.49
CA GLU A 128 -15.56 -1.41 19.36
C GLU A 128 -16.73 -1.59 20.32
N TYR A 129 -17.86 -2.11 19.81
CA TYR A 129 -19.01 -2.42 20.63
C TYR A 129 -18.66 -3.43 21.72
N SER A 130 -17.90 -4.47 21.37
CA SER A 130 -17.47 -5.49 22.34
C SER A 130 -16.55 -4.90 23.39
N ALA A 131 -15.59 -4.08 22.99
CA ALA A 131 -14.62 -3.52 23.92
C ALA A 131 -15.26 -2.54 24.92
N VAL A 132 -16.20 -1.71 24.48
CA VAL A 132 -16.88 -0.72 25.34
C VAL A 132 -17.99 -1.36 26.18
N HIS A 133 -18.90 -2.09 25.54
CA HIS A 133 -20.17 -2.48 26.16
C HIS A 133 -20.15 -3.88 26.77
N ILE A 134 -19.23 -4.75 26.35
CA ILE A 134 -19.16 -6.14 26.83
C ILE A 134 -17.96 -6.34 27.75
N LEU A 135 -16.78 -5.89 27.31
CA LEU A 135 -15.52 -6.09 28.01
C LEU A 135 -15.15 -4.92 28.93
N HIS A 136 -15.78 -3.76 28.75
CA HIS A 136 -15.52 -2.54 29.51
C HIS A 136 -14.02 -2.19 29.56
N GLN A 137 -13.34 -2.34 28.42
CA GLN A 137 -11.90 -2.09 28.29
C GLN A 137 -11.56 -0.61 28.23
N TRP A 138 -12.49 0.21 27.76
CA TRP A 138 -12.28 1.64 27.63
C TRP A 138 -13.59 2.42 27.68
N ASP A 139 -13.48 3.63 28.24
CA ASP A 139 -14.58 4.57 28.36
C ASP A 139 -14.33 5.85 27.55
N TYR A 140 -15.38 6.29 26.88
CA TYR A 140 -15.35 7.51 26.09
C TYR A 140 -15.45 8.77 26.95
N ARG A 141 -14.73 9.80 26.52
CA ARG A 141 -14.96 11.15 27.03
C ARG A 141 -16.24 11.73 26.45
N PRO A 142 -16.88 12.73 27.10
CA PRO A 142 -18.03 13.44 26.54
C PRO A 142 -17.76 14.11 25.18
N SER A 143 -16.50 14.33 24.83
CA SER A 143 -16.08 14.89 23.53
C SER A 143 -16.03 13.86 22.40
N MET A 144 -16.15 12.56 22.68
CA MET A 144 -16.18 11.52 21.64
C MET A 144 -17.57 11.52 20.97
N PRO A 145 -17.68 11.89 19.68
CA PRO A 145 -18.94 11.71 18.96
C PRO A 145 -19.22 10.22 18.81
N THR A 146 -20.46 9.80 19.02
CA THR A 146 -20.88 8.39 18.92
C THR A 146 -21.97 8.20 17.88
N VAL A 147 -22.00 7.01 17.27
CA VAL A 147 -23.02 6.53 16.34
C VAL A 147 -23.41 5.13 16.79
N LEU A 148 -24.71 4.89 17.01
CA LEU A 148 -25.21 3.60 17.50
C LEU A 148 -24.51 3.10 18.78
N GLY A 149 -24.07 4.04 19.64
CA GLY A 149 -23.40 3.71 20.91
C GLY A 149 -21.90 3.40 20.81
N VAL A 150 -21.30 3.44 19.62
CA VAL A 150 -19.83 3.32 19.42
C VAL A 150 -19.23 4.63 18.96
N GLY A 151 -17.95 4.84 19.25
CA GLY A 151 -17.20 6.03 18.86
C GLY A 151 -17.13 6.17 17.34
N LEU A 152 -17.35 7.38 16.84
CA LEU A 152 -17.31 7.68 15.41
C LEU A 152 -15.92 7.43 14.81
N PHE A 153 -14.87 7.81 15.53
CA PHE A 153 -13.49 7.65 15.07
C PHE A 153 -13.06 6.19 14.92
N PRO A 154 -13.23 5.32 15.95
CA PRO A 154 -12.92 3.90 15.79
C PRO A 154 -13.81 3.24 14.74
N LEU A 155 -15.10 3.62 14.62
CA LEU A 155 -16.01 3.07 13.62
C LEU A 155 -15.50 3.22 12.18
N PHE A 156 -14.93 4.37 11.82
CA PHE A 156 -14.48 4.66 10.45
C PHE A 156 -13.01 4.33 10.19
N GLN A 157 -12.24 4.00 11.23
CA GLN A 157 -10.79 3.82 11.17
C GLN A 157 -10.37 2.82 10.09
N LEU A 158 -10.78 1.55 10.21
CA LEU A 158 -10.36 0.48 9.30
C LEU A 158 -10.70 0.78 7.83
N THR A 159 -11.84 1.44 7.60
CA THR A 159 -12.27 1.85 6.26
C THR A 159 -11.39 2.97 5.72
N ALA A 160 -11.20 4.04 6.50
CA ALA A 160 -10.46 5.22 6.08
C ALA A 160 -8.97 4.92 5.88
N THR A 161 -8.32 4.28 6.87
CA THR A 161 -6.90 3.93 6.80
C THR A 161 -6.64 2.90 5.69
N GLY A 162 -7.54 1.93 5.51
CA GLY A 162 -7.46 0.96 4.43
C GLY A 162 -7.53 1.56 3.03
N LEU A 163 -8.54 2.40 2.77
CA LEU A 163 -8.70 3.06 1.46
C LEU A 163 -7.54 4.01 1.16
N LEU A 164 -7.07 4.78 2.15
CA LEU A 164 -5.91 5.65 2.00
C LEU A 164 -4.62 4.84 1.73
N ALA A 165 -4.39 3.76 2.48
CA ALA A 165 -3.22 2.91 2.29
C ALA A 165 -3.21 2.24 0.91
N MET A 166 -4.36 1.78 0.42
CA MET A 166 -4.49 1.24 -0.94
C MET A 166 -4.18 2.30 -2.00
N PHE A 167 -4.70 3.52 -1.83
CA PHE A 167 -4.46 4.61 -2.76
C PHE A 167 -2.96 4.95 -2.87
N PHE A 168 -2.27 5.15 -1.74
CA PHE A 168 -0.84 5.48 -1.77
C PHE A 168 0.03 4.32 -2.25
N SER A 169 -0.29 3.08 -1.86
CA SER A 169 0.44 1.90 -2.33
C SER A 169 0.30 1.69 -3.83
N GLY A 170 -0.89 1.92 -4.38
CA GLY A 170 -1.12 1.87 -5.83
C GLY A 170 -0.29 2.90 -6.58
N LYS A 171 -0.16 4.13 -6.03
CA LYS A 171 0.70 5.18 -6.59
C LYS A 171 2.17 4.79 -6.60
N ILE A 172 2.69 4.21 -5.51
CA ILE A 172 4.10 3.81 -5.41
C ILE A 172 4.42 2.66 -6.37
N ALA A 173 3.57 1.64 -6.40
CA ALA A 173 3.77 0.46 -7.24
C ALA A 173 3.51 0.73 -8.74
N SER A 174 3.17 1.96 -9.11
CA SER A 174 2.79 2.34 -10.48
C SER A 174 1.66 1.46 -11.04
N VAL A 175 0.77 1.01 -10.15
CA VAL A 175 -0.42 0.26 -10.55
C VAL A 175 -1.35 1.29 -11.19
N GLU A 176 -1.48 1.24 -12.52
CA GLU A 176 -2.50 2.02 -13.22
C GLU A 176 -3.87 1.62 -12.66
N ILE A 177 -4.48 2.50 -11.88
CA ILE A 177 -5.88 2.36 -11.49
C ILE A 177 -6.66 2.45 -12.80
N PRO A 178 -7.33 1.36 -13.25
CA PRO A 178 -8.08 1.42 -14.51
C PRO A 178 -9.10 2.54 -14.41
N LYS A 179 -9.01 3.52 -15.33
CA LYS A 179 -10.04 4.57 -15.43
C LYS A 179 -11.38 3.87 -15.66
N PRO A 180 -12.48 4.35 -15.05
CA PRO A 180 -13.81 3.84 -15.37
C PRO A 180 -13.99 3.88 -16.88
N THR A 181 -14.13 2.71 -17.50
CA THR A 181 -14.41 2.62 -18.93
C THR A 181 -15.73 3.32 -19.17
N ALA A 182 -15.72 4.32 -20.06
CA ALA A 182 -16.91 5.03 -20.46
C ALA A 182 -17.97 4.00 -20.88
N ILE A 183 -19.16 4.09 -20.28
CA ILE A 183 -20.29 3.24 -20.63
C ILE A 183 -20.50 3.39 -22.14
N PRO A 184 -20.44 2.30 -22.94
CA PRO A 184 -20.69 2.40 -24.35
C PRO A 184 -22.11 2.95 -24.54
N GLN A 185 -22.21 4.14 -25.12
CA GLN A 185 -23.47 4.72 -25.54
C GLN A 185 -24.04 3.76 -26.58
N ARG A 186 -25.05 2.97 -26.20
CA ARG A 186 -25.87 2.22 -27.17
C ARG A 186 -26.50 3.27 -28.09
N ARG A 187 -26.10 3.24 -29.36
CA ARG A 187 -26.83 3.92 -30.44
C ARG A 187 -28.10 3.16 -30.74
#